data_AF-A0A7C5FV24-F1
#
_entry.id   AF-A0A7C5FV24-F1
#
_cell.length_a   1.000
_cell.length_b   1.000
_cell.length_c   1.000
_cell.angle_alpha   90.00
_cell.angle_beta   90.00
_cell.angle_gamma   90.00
#
_symmetry.space_group_name_H-M   'P 1'
#
loop_
_entity.id
_entity.type
_entity.pdbx_description
1 polymer ?
#
loop_
_entity_poly.entity_id
_entity_poly.type
_entity_poly.pdbx_seq_one_letter_code
_entity_poly.pdbx_strand_id
1 'polypeptide(L)'
;MALYTDIQPSVANQYLMMSRLFSRTFILLVFIFFVAGCATAPIDFPKQYSEAITDTDDTRLGKGVAQWIEDHPGKSGFYPLFEGMDALGVRLALIDRAEKTIDAQYFLMKPDSTGHLFVMKLLEAADRGVRVRFLLDDIFTTVKDDGLLVLNQHPNIEIRLFNPVGRSGSYYLNYLGDFKVANRRMHNKTFTVDNQISVVGGRNIADEYFGIDKDTQFRDTDMIARGTVSKDISKKFDRFWN
;
A
#
# COMPACT_ATOMS: atom_id res chain seq x y z
N MET A 1 21.28 -5.68 -80.69
CA MET A 1 20.11 -6.51 -80.34
C MET A 1 19.92 -6.42 -78.83
N ALA A 2 19.18 -5.41 -78.37
CA ALA A 2 18.92 -5.19 -76.96
C ALA A 2 17.50 -5.69 -76.67
N LEU A 3 17.39 -6.83 -75.99
CA LEU A 3 16.12 -7.38 -75.51
C LEU A 3 15.72 -6.61 -74.24
N TYR A 4 14.90 -5.58 -74.39
CA TYR A 4 14.20 -4.96 -73.28
C TYR A 4 12.95 -5.81 -73.00
N THR A 5 13.03 -6.72 -72.04
CA THR A 5 11.88 -7.49 -71.59
C THR A 5 10.93 -6.57 -70.83
N ASP A 6 9.80 -6.25 -71.46
CA ASP A 6 8.64 -5.61 -70.86
C ASP A 6 8.12 -6.50 -69.71
N ILE A 7 8.42 -6.10 -68.46
CA ILE A 7 7.81 -6.72 -67.30
C ILE A 7 6.35 -6.29 -67.31
N GLN A 8 5.46 -7.23 -67.65
CA GLN A 8 4.00 -7.04 -67.67
C GLN A 8 3.55 -6.35 -66.36
N PRO A 9 2.76 -5.26 -66.43
CA PRO A 9 2.36 -4.46 -65.26
C PRO A 9 1.61 -5.26 -64.17
N SER A 10 1.09 -6.45 -64.50
CA SER A 10 0.50 -7.40 -63.55
C SER A 10 1.50 -7.98 -62.55
N VAL A 11 2.73 -8.24 -62.99
CA VAL A 11 3.80 -8.83 -62.18
C VAL A 11 4.35 -7.80 -61.19
N ALA A 12 4.58 -6.57 -61.64
CA ALA A 12 5.01 -5.46 -60.78
C ALA A 12 3.99 -5.13 -59.68
N ASN A 13 2.69 -5.17 -60.01
CA ASN A 13 1.62 -4.99 -59.03
C ASN A 13 1.52 -6.15 -58.02
N GLN A 14 1.79 -7.39 -58.43
CA GLN A 14 1.87 -8.53 -57.51
C GLN A 14 3.02 -8.37 -56.52
N TYR A 15 4.21 -7.95 -56.96
CA TYR A 15 5.35 -7.69 -56.07
C TYR A 15 5.08 -6.54 -55.08
N LEU A 16 4.48 -5.44 -55.54
CA LEU A 16 4.09 -4.33 -54.67
C LEU A 16 3.03 -4.74 -53.64
N MET A 17 2.03 -5.51 -54.03
CA MET A 17 1.01 -6.02 -53.11
C MET A 17 1.60 -6.97 -52.07
N MET A 18 2.49 -7.87 -52.49
CA MET A 18 3.16 -8.84 -51.60
C MET A 18 4.12 -8.16 -50.61
N SER A 19 4.84 -7.11 -51.04
CA SER A 19 5.69 -6.29 -50.17
C SER A 19 4.89 -5.51 -49.11
N ARG A 20 3.72 -4.97 -49.47
CA ARG A 20 2.80 -4.29 -48.55
C ARG A 20 2.18 -5.24 -47.53
N LEU A 21 1.82 -6.45 -47.94
CA LEU A 21 1.37 -7.51 -47.03
C LEU A 21 2.50 -7.91 -46.06
N PHE A 22 3.71 -8.16 -46.57
CA PHE A 22 4.85 -8.53 -45.73
C PHE A 22 5.20 -7.44 -44.71
N SER A 23 5.20 -6.17 -45.13
CA SER A 23 5.42 -5.02 -44.25
C SER A 23 4.33 -4.89 -43.18
N ARG A 24 3.06 -5.06 -43.54
CA ARG A 24 1.94 -5.05 -42.59
C ARG A 24 2.04 -6.18 -41.58
N THR A 25 2.33 -7.40 -42.03
CA THR A 25 2.50 -8.56 -41.14
C THR A 25 3.71 -8.38 -40.24
N PHE A 26 4.82 -7.83 -40.74
CA PHE A 26 6.00 -7.53 -39.94
C PHE A 26 5.71 -6.46 -38.87
N ILE A 27 5.02 -5.37 -39.23
CA ILE A 27 4.60 -4.34 -38.26
C ILE A 27 3.66 -4.94 -37.21
N LEU A 28 2.72 -5.81 -37.62
CA LEU A 28 1.80 -6.47 -36.71
C LEU A 28 2.54 -7.42 -35.74
N LEU A 29 3.51 -8.19 -36.24
CA LEU A 29 4.33 -9.10 -35.45
C LEU A 29 5.25 -8.34 -34.49
N VAL A 30 5.85 -7.24 -34.92
CA VAL A 30 6.63 -6.33 -34.06
C VAL A 30 5.73 -5.73 -32.98
N PHE A 31 4.52 -5.29 -33.32
CA PHE A 31 3.55 -4.80 -32.36
C PHE A 31 3.13 -5.88 -31.36
N ILE A 32 2.82 -7.09 -31.82
CA ILE A 32 2.51 -8.25 -30.95
C ILE A 32 3.70 -8.58 -30.03
N PHE A 33 4.94 -8.52 -30.54
CA PHE A 33 6.14 -8.74 -29.74
C PHE A 33 6.32 -7.68 -28.65
N PHE A 34 6.02 -6.41 -28.95
CA PHE A 34 6.02 -5.33 -27.95
C PHE A 34 4.89 -5.47 -26.92
N VAL A 35 3.73 -6.04 -27.28
CA VAL A 35 2.62 -6.28 -26.34
C VAL A 35 2.81 -7.58 -25.53
N ALA A 36 3.51 -8.58 -26.08
CA ALA A 36 3.77 -9.86 -25.41
C ALA A 36 4.80 -9.77 -24.25
N GLY A 37 5.47 -8.62 -24.10
CA GLY A 37 6.37 -8.34 -22.97
C GLY A 37 5.67 -7.99 -21.65
N CYS A 38 4.33 -8.08 -21.58
CA CYS A 38 3.57 -7.90 -20.35
C CYS A 38 3.83 -9.07 -19.38
N ALA A 39 4.97 -9.05 -18.70
CA ALA A 39 5.18 -9.83 -17.49
C ALA A 39 4.22 -9.30 -16.44
N THR A 40 3.05 -9.92 -16.32
CA THR A 40 2.20 -9.78 -15.14
C THR A 40 3.04 -10.22 -13.94
N ALA A 41 3.25 -9.32 -12.99
CA ALA A 41 3.79 -9.71 -11.70
C ALA A 41 2.92 -10.85 -11.14
N PRO A 42 3.48 -11.93 -10.57
CA PRO A 42 2.67 -12.93 -9.91
C PRO A 42 1.95 -12.26 -8.74
N ILE A 43 0.67 -11.92 -8.93
CA ILE A 43 -0.17 -11.27 -7.92
C ILE A 43 -0.58 -12.28 -6.82
N ASP A 44 -0.35 -13.57 -7.07
CA ASP A 44 -0.79 -14.67 -6.21
C ASP A 44 0.38 -15.27 -5.43
N PHE A 45 0.88 -14.51 -4.47
CA PHE A 45 1.77 -15.07 -3.43
C PHE A 45 0.91 -15.65 -2.30
N PRO A 46 1.22 -16.87 -1.81
CA PRO A 46 0.45 -17.49 -0.74
C PRO A 46 0.48 -16.60 0.51
N LYS A 47 -0.69 -16.07 0.90
CA LYS A 47 -0.84 -15.26 2.10
C LYS A 47 -1.03 -16.16 3.30
N GLN A 48 -0.23 -15.97 4.35
CA GLN A 48 -0.49 -16.61 5.63
C GLN A 48 -1.63 -15.87 6.35
N TYR A 49 -2.73 -16.55 6.67
CA TYR A 49 -3.81 -15.87 7.38
C TYR A 49 -3.34 -15.47 8.79
N SER A 50 -3.64 -14.23 9.17
CA SER A 50 -3.40 -13.74 10.53
C SER A 50 -4.52 -12.78 10.92
N GLU A 51 -4.90 -12.83 12.19
CA GLU A 51 -5.90 -11.95 12.79
C GLU A 51 -5.31 -11.16 13.96
N ALA A 52 -6.03 -10.15 14.43
CA ALA A 52 -5.63 -9.35 15.58
C ALA A 52 -5.50 -10.20 16.85
N ILE A 53 -4.42 -10.02 17.62
CA ILE A 53 -4.29 -10.66 18.94
C ILE A 53 -5.29 -10.00 19.90
N THR A 54 -6.06 -10.82 20.60
CA THR A 54 -7.08 -10.36 21.54
C THR A 54 -6.62 -10.37 22.99
N ASP A 55 -5.65 -11.23 23.33
CA ASP A 55 -5.02 -11.27 24.66
C ASP A 55 -4.07 -10.09 24.84
N THR A 56 -4.64 -8.91 25.13
CA THR A 56 -3.88 -7.66 25.30
C THR A 56 -4.37 -6.82 26.48
N ASP A 57 -5.20 -7.39 27.35
CA ASP A 57 -5.78 -6.67 28.49
C ASP A 57 -4.76 -6.45 29.62
N ASP A 58 -3.71 -7.27 29.67
CA ASP A 58 -2.59 -7.16 30.58
C ASP A 58 -1.58 -6.07 30.18
N THR A 59 -1.65 -5.55 28.94
CA THR A 59 -0.72 -4.52 28.49
C THR A 59 -0.96 -3.20 29.23
N ARG A 60 0.03 -2.31 29.24
CA ARG A 60 -0.15 -0.96 29.81
C ARG A 60 -1.34 -0.23 29.18
N LEU A 61 -1.52 -0.33 27.86
CA LEU A 61 -2.67 0.25 27.17
C LEU A 61 -3.96 -0.50 27.52
N GLY A 62 -3.93 -1.83 27.61
CA GLY A 62 -5.05 -2.67 28.03
C GLY A 62 -5.60 -2.30 29.40
N LYS A 63 -4.74 -2.23 30.41
CA LYS A 63 -5.11 -1.80 31.77
C LYS A 63 -5.72 -0.39 31.80
N GLY A 64 -5.12 0.55 31.05
CA GLY A 64 -5.63 1.92 30.96
C GLY A 64 -6.99 2.03 30.27
N VAL A 65 -7.24 1.20 29.24
CA VAL A 65 -8.54 1.14 28.55
C VAL A 65 -9.57 0.41 29.42
N ALA A 66 -9.19 -0.66 30.12
CA ALA A 66 -10.07 -1.41 31.01
C ALA A 66 -10.63 -0.51 32.12
N GLN A 67 -9.77 0.26 32.79
CA GLN A 67 -10.20 1.24 33.79
C GLN A 67 -11.19 2.26 33.21
N TRP A 68 -10.97 2.74 31.99
CA TRP A 68 -11.91 3.67 31.35
C TRP A 68 -13.25 3.00 30.99
N ILE A 69 -13.24 1.73 30.59
CA ILE A 69 -14.45 0.96 30.26
C ILE A 69 -15.30 0.70 31.50
N GLU A 70 -14.70 0.47 32.67
CA GLU A 70 -15.44 0.31 33.95
C GLU A 70 -16.34 1.52 34.22
N ASP A 71 -15.84 2.73 33.95
CA ASP A 71 -16.60 3.98 34.08
C ASP A 71 -17.60 4.20 32.93
N HIS A 72 -17.46 3.51 31.80
CA HIS A 72 -18.21 3.74 30.56
C HIS A 72 -18.68 2.43 29.88
N PRO A 73 -19.45 1.57 30.56
CA PRO A 73 -19.78 0.24 30.07
C PRO A 73 -20.51 0.28 28.72
N GLY A 74 -20.00 -0.49 27.76
CA GLY A 74 -20.56 -0.61 26.41
C GLY A 74 -20.39 0.63 25.53
N LYS A 75 -19.60 1.63 25.94
CA LYS A 75 -19.35 2.84 25.16
C LYS A 75 -17.98 2.78 24.46
N SER A 76 -17.84 3.62 23.44
CA SER A 76 -16.57 3.91 22.78
C SER A 76 -16.18 5.36 23.03
N GLY A 77 -14.89 5.58 23.30
CA GLY A 77 -14.33 6.88 23.55
C GLY A 77 -13.63 7.42 22.32
N PHE A 78 -13.78 8.71 22.07
CA PHE A 78 -13.23 9.38 20.90
C PHE A 78 -12.55 10.68 21.29
N TYR A 79 -11.38 10.96 20.72
CA TYR A 79 -10.68 12.22 20.90
C TYR A 79 -10.19 12.73 19.53
N PRO A 80 -10.65 13.91 19.07
CA PRO A 80 -10.27 14.44 17.77
C PRO A 80 -8.83 14.96 17.76
N LEU A 81 -8.15 14.77 16.62
CA LEU A 81 -6.79 15.21 16.35
C LEU A 81 -6.81 16.10 15.11
N PHE A 82 -6.93 17.41 15.34
CA PHE A 82 -7.04 18.40 14.28
C PHE A 82 -5.68 18.78 13.71
N GLU A 83 -4.66 18.88 14.56
CA GLU A 83 -3.32 19.29 14.15
C GLU A 83 -2.48 18.09 13.70
N GLY A 84 -1.73 18.29 12.62
CA GLY A 84 -0.85 17.26 12.06
C GLY A 84 0.20 16.79 13.07
N MET A 85 0.89 17.72 13.71
CA MET A 85 1.92 17.38 14.69
C MET A 85 1.39 16.57 15.88
N ASP A 86 0.18 16.88 16.35
CA ASP A 86 -0.47 16.09 17.41
C ASP A 86 -0.81 14.68 16.92
N ALA A 87 -1.32 14.57 15.69
CA ALA A 87 -1.66 13.29 15.08
C ALA A 87 -0.43 12.39 14.85
N LEU A 88 0.71 12.97 14.47
CA LEU A 88 1.98 12.24 14.39
C LEU A 88 2.48 11.88 15.80
N GLY A 89 2.52 12.85 16.71
CA GLY A 89 3.00 12.66 18.08
C GLY A 89 2.26 11.55 18.82
N VAL A 90 0.93 11.47 18.68
CA VAL A 90 0.12 10.38 19.24
C VAL A 90 0.52 9.02 18.68
N ARG A 91 0.74 8.91 17.36
CA ARG A 91 1.17 7.64 16.75
C ARG A 91 2.52 7.21 17.29
N LEU A 92 3.52 8.09 17.32
CA LEU A 92 4.85 7.78 17.84
C LEU A 92 4.78 7.38 19.33
N ALA A 93 4.00 8.12 20.13
CA ALA A 93 3.80 7.84 21.54
C ALA A 93 3.08 6.50 21.81
N LEU A 94 2.19 6.08 20.90
CA LEU A 94 1.54 4.77 20.95
C LEU A 94 2.51 3.65 20.53
N ILE A 95 3.33 3.86 19.49
CA ILE A 95 4.39 2.90 19.11
C ILE A 95 5.36 2.66 20.26
N ASP A 96 5.80 3.73 20.93
CA ASP A 96 6.69 3.63 22.09
C ASP A 96 6.05 2.87 23.28
N ARG A 97 4.72 2.85 23.37
CA ARG A 97 3.95 2.18 24.44
C ARG A 97 3.44 0.79 24.06
N ALA A 98 3.60 0.38 22.80
CA ALA A 98 3.14 -0.92 22.34
C ALA A 98 3.89 -2.04 23.07
N GLU A 99 3.14 -3.03 23.55
CA GLU A 99 3.70 -4.19 24.25
C GLU A 99 3.45 -5.51 23.52
N LYS A 100 2.38 -5.63 22.72
CA LYS A 100 2.04 -6.88 22.02
C LYS A 100 1.86 -6.70 20.52
N THR A 101 1.09 -5.71 20.07
CA THR A 101 0.76 -5.60 18.63
C THR A 101 0.70 -4.18 18.10
N ILE A 102 1.06 -4.01 16.83
CA ILE A 102 0.77 -2.82 16.03
C ILE A 102 0.19 -3.28 14.68
N ASP A 103 -1.00 -2.80 14.35
CA ASP A 103 -1.61 -2.96 13.04
C ASP A 103 -1.73 -1.59 12.37
N ALA A 104 -0.98 -1.38 11.28
CA ALA A 104 -0.91 -0.12 10.55
C ALA A 104 -1.44 -0.32 9.13
N GLN A 105 -2.43 0.47 8.72
CA GLN A 105 -3.04 0.41 7.38
C GLN A 105 -3.06 1.81 6.78
N TYR A 106 -2.46 1.99 5.61
CA TYR A 106 -2.39 3.28 4.94
C TYR A 106 -2.49 3.18 3.42
N PHE A 107 -3.10 4.21 2.82
CA PHE A 107 -3.21 4.32 1.37
C PHE A 107 -1.89 4.70 0.68
N LEU A 108 -1.02 5.43 1.37
CA LEU A 108 0.31 5.71 0.84
C LEU A 108 1.33 5.99 1.95
N MET A 109 2.60 5.85 1.59
CA MET A 109 3.74 6.27 2.38
C MET A 109 4.84 6.93 1.53
N LYS A 110 5.36 8.03 2.07
CA LYS A 110 6.57 8.82 1.73
C LYS A 110 7.91 8.17 2.12
N PRO A 111 9.01 8.10 1.31
CA PRO A 111 10.35 7.93 1.88
C PRO A 111 10.94 9.30 2.30
N ASP A 112 10.20 10.02 3.13
CA ASP A 112 10.54 11.37 3.64
C ASP A 112 10.81 11.33 5.16
N SER A 113 10.92 12.49 5.81
CA SER A 113 11.30 12.56 7.24
C SER A 113 10.30 11.81 8.12
N THR A 114 9.01 12.01 7.86
CA THR A 114 7.89 11.33 8.52
C THR A 114 7.95 9.84 8.28
N GLY A 115 8.09 9.42 7.03
CA GLY A 115 8.14 8.00 6.67
C GLY A 115 9.28 7.26 7.34
N HIS A 116 10.49 7.82 7.28
CA HIS A 116 11.65 7.24 7.95
C HIS A 116 11.46 7.18 9.46
N LEU A 117 10.99 8.26 10.09
CA LEU A 117 10.74 8.27 11.54
C LEU A 117 9.70 7.22 11.96
N PHE A 118 8.58 7.13 11.22
CA PHE A 118 7.52 6.18 11.50
C PHE A 118 8.01 4.73 11.42
N VAL A 119 8.72 4.37 10.36
CA VAL A 119 9.30 3.03 10.19
C VAL A 119 10.37 2.73 11.23
N MET A 120 11.26 3.68 11.54
CA MET A 120 12.25 3.51 12.60
C MET A 120 11.59 3.19 13.94
N LYS A 121 10.49 3.87 14.27
CA LYS A 121 9.70 3.59 15.47
C LYS A 121 9.03 2.22 15.43
N LEU A 122 8.48 1.81 14.29
CA LEU A 122 7.93 0.45 14.14
C LEU A 122 9.01 -0.62 14.34
N LEU A 123 10.21 -0.41 13.80
CA LEU A 123 11.35 -1.29 13.99
C LEU A 123 11.76 -1.37 15.48
N GLU A 124 11.87 -0.22 16.16
CA GLU A 124 12.15 -0.18 17.61
C GLU A 124 11.10 -0.93 18.42
N ALA A 125 9.83 -0.93 18.01
CA ALA A 125 8.79 -1.73 18.66
C ALA A 125 8.95 -3.23 18.36
N ALA A 126 9.23 -3.57 17.11
CA ALA A 126 9.45 -4.95 16.69
C ALA A 126 10.66 -5.59 17.40
N ASP A 127 11.73 -4.82 17.61
CA ASP A 127 12.93 -5.22 18.37
C ASP A 127 12.59 -5.54 19.84
N ARG A 128 11.58 -4.88 20.42
CA ARG A 128 11.05 -5.20 21.77
C ARG A 128 10.16 -6.44 21.80
N GLY A 129 9.90 -7.07 20.65
CA GLY A 129 9.02 -8.24 20.53
C GLY A 129 7.59 -7.93 20.12
N VAL A 130 7.26 -6.68 19.80
CA VAL A 130 5.90 -6.30 19.35
C VAL A 130 5.67 -6.84 17.94
N ARG A 131 4.55 -7.53 17.72
CA ARG A 131 4.16 -7.97 16.38
C ARG A 131 3.60 -6.81 15.57
N VAL A 132 4.20 -6.51 14.43
CA VAL A 132 3.81 -5.42 13.52
C VAL A 132 3.23 -5.99 12.22
N ARG A 133 2.00 -5.60 11.88
CA ARG A 133 1.38 -5.83 10.57
C ARG A 133 1.20 -4.50 9.86
N PHE A 134 1.90 -4.29 8.75
CA PHE A 134 1.87 -3.04 8.01
C PHE A 134 1.30 -3.25 6.60
N LEU A 135 0.09 -2.77 6.38
CA LEU A 135 -0.62 -2.86 5.11
C LEU A 135 -0.58 -1.53 4.37
N LEU A 136 0.03 -1.53 3.18
CA LEU A 136 0.10 -0.37 2.30
C LEU A 136 -0.69 -0.62 1.02
N ASP A 137 -1.31 0.41 0.47
CA ASP A 137 -1.79 0.37 -0.91
C ASP A 137 -0.61 0.69 -1.85
N ASP A 138 -0.46 -0.09 -2.93
CA ASP A 138 0.73 -0.05 -3.80
C ASP A 138 0.90 1.25 -4.61
N ILE A 139 -0.10 1.65 -5.39
CA ILE A 139 0.04 2.65 -6.48
C ILE A 139 0.61 4.00 -6.02
N PHE A 140 0.18 4.50 -4.87
CA PHE A 140 0.60 5.82 -4.39
C PHE A 140 1.72 5.75 -3.34
N THR A 141 2.13 4.54 -2.94
CA THR A 141 3.30 4.33 -2.09
C THR A 141 4.57 4.47 -2.93
N THR A 142 5.33 5.53 -2.69
CA THR A 142 6.58 5.81 -3.41
C THR A 142 7.83 5.31 -2.69
N VAL A 143 7.65 4.65 -1.54
CA VAL A 143 8.70 3.82 -0.93
C VAL A 143 9.11 2.72 -1.91
N LYS A 144 10.41 2.49 -2.04
CA LYS A 144 10.96 1.46 -2.93
C LYS A 144 10.72 0.06 -2.36
N ASP A 145 10.44 -0.90 -3.23
CA ASP A 145 10.18 -2.29 -2.87
C ASP A 145 11.32 -2.89 -2.04
N ASP A 146 12.58 -2.62 -2.41
CA ASP A 146 13.75 -3.09 -1.66
C ASP A 146 13.72 -2.63 -0.19
N GLY A 147 13.27 -1.41 0.07
CA GLY A 147 13.14 -0.89 1.44
C GLY A 147 12.05 -1.64 2.23
N LEU A 148 10.90 -1.91 1.61
CA LEU A 148 9.83 -2.69 2.22
C LEU A 148 10.26 -4.15 2.44
N LEU A 149 10.97 -4.74 1.48
CA LEU A 149 11.48 -6.11 1.57
C LEU A 149 12.49 -6.27 2.70
N VAL A 150 13.39 -5.29 2.90
CA VAL A 150 14.34 -5.28 4.02
C VAL A 150 13.60 -5.24 5.36
N LEU A 151 12.61 -4.35 5.51
CA LEU A 151 11.81 -4.30 6.74
C LEU A 151 11.06 -5.60 7.00
N ASN A 152 10.52 -6.22 5.96
CA ASN A 152 9.79 -7.48 6.02
C ASN A 152 10.69 -8.70 6.35
N GLN A 153 12.02 -8.54 6.42
CA GLN A 153 12.91 -9.59 6.93
C GLN A 153 12.92 -9.67 8.46
N HIS A 154 12.46 -8.63 9.16
CA HIS A 154 12.43 -8.65 10.62
C HIS A 154 11.39 -9.67 11.11
N PRO A 155 11.70 -10.58 12.06
CA PRO A 155 10.83 -11.70 12.44
C PRO A 155 9.47 -11.29 13.00
N ASN A 156 9.36 -10.07 13.54
CA ASN A 156 8.12 -9.52 14.08
C ASN A 156 7.43 -8.50 13.16
N ILE A 157 7.93 -8.25 11.95
CA ILE A 157 7.32 -7.32 11.00
C ILE A 157 6.82 -8.09 9.79
N GLU A 158 5.55 -7.89 9.46
CA GLU A 158 4.99 -8.32 8.19
C GLU A 158 4.47 -7.09 7.43
N ILE A 159 4.87 -6.94 6.18
CA ILE A 159 4.45 -5.89 5.26
C ILE A 159 3.69 -6.52 4.10
N ARG A 160 2.51 -5.96 3.79
CA ARG A 160 1.71 -6.37 2.63
C ARG A 160 1.36 -5.17 1.76
N LEU A 161 1.31 -5.42 0.46
CA LEU A 161 0.79 -4.48 -0.53
C LEU A 161 -0.63 -4.90 -0.95
N PHE A 162 -1.58 -3.97 -0.86
CA PHE A 162 -2.94 -4.15 -1.32
C PHE A 162 -3.02 -3.88 -2.83
N ASN A 163 -3.58 -4.86 -3.56
CA ASN A 163 -3.76 -4.83 -5.02
C ASN A 163 -2.53 -4.32 -5.77
N PRO A 164 -1.37 -4.97 -5.66
CA PRO A 164 -0.15 -4.51 -6.33
C PRO A 164 -0.32 -4.54 -7.85
N VAL A 165 0.20 -3.52 -8.53
CA VAL A 165 0.29 -3.45 -9.99
C VAL A 165 1.73 -3.73 -10.37
N GLY A 166 1.94 -4.50 -11.43
CA GLY A 166 3.29 -4.82 -11.91
C GLY A 166 4.12 -3.55 -12.12
N ARG A 167 5.31 -3.49 -11.51
CA ARG A 167 6.28 -2.40 -11.68
C ARG A 167 7.28 -2.65 -12.83
N SER A 168 7.23 -3.84 -13.45
CA SER A 168 8.05 -4.21 -14.61
C SER A 168 7.42 -3.73 -15.93
N GLY A 169 8.22 -3.09 -16.79
CA GLY A 169 7.74 -2.57 -18.08
C GLY A 169 7.11 -1.17 -17.96
N SER A 170 6.22 -0.81 -18.90
CA SER A 170 5.55 0.48 -18.84
C SER A 170 4.42 0.46 -17.81
N TYR A 171 4.56 1.28 -16.77
CA TYR A 171 3.54 1.47 -15.74
C TYR A 171 2.14 1.74 -16.33
N TYR A 172 2.07 2.56 -17.38
CA TYR A 172 0.81 2.87 -18.06
C TYR A 172 0.19 1.65 -18.75
N LEU A 173 1.01 0.76 -19.31
CA LEU A 173 0.52 -0.47 -19.95
C LEU A 173 0.03 -1.46 -18.90
N ASN A 174 0.69 -1.56 -17.75
CA ASN A 174 0.24 -2.41 -16.64
C ASN A 174 -1.07 -1.90 -16.02
N TYR A 175 -1.22 -0.57 -15.91
CA TYR A 175 -2.47 0.05 -15.46
C TYR A 175 -3.64 -0.22 -16.42
N LEU A 176 -3.40 -0.21 -17.73
CA LEU A 176 -4.42 -0.55 -18.74
C LEU A 176 -4.73 -2.05 -18.78
N GLY A 177 -3.72 -2.90 -18.58
CA GLY A 177 -3.84 -4.36 -18.62
C GLY A 177 -4.73 -4.93 -17.50
N ASP A 178 -4.72 -4.31 -16.32
CA ASP A 178 -5.59 -4.70 -15.18
C ASP A 178 -6.24 -3.48 -14.50
N PHE A 179 -7.07 -2.77 -15.27
CA PHE A 179 -7.77 -1.57 -14.80
C PHE A 179 -8.61 -1.81 -13.54
N LYS A 180 -9.15 -3.03 -13.34
CA LYS A 180 -9.98 -3.35 -12.17
C LYS A 180 -9.15 -3.38 -10.89
N VAL A 181 -7.98 -4.02 -10.90
CA VAL A 181 -7.05 -4.02 -9.77
C VAL A 181 -6.47 -2.63 -9.54
N ALA A 182 -6.17 -1.92 -10.62
CA ALA A 182 -5.63 -0.56 -10.55
C ALA A 182 -6.65 0.47 -10.02
N ASN A 183 -7.95 0.30 -10.27
CA ASN A 183 -8.98 1.22 -9.81
C ASN A 183 -9.55 0.87 -8.43
N ARG A 184 -9.45 -0.39 -7.98
CA ARG A 184 -9.92 -0.80 -6.65
C ARG A 184 -8.82 -0.62 -5.61
N ARG A 185 -8.80 0.51 -4.93
CA ARG A 185 -7.76 0.85 -3.93
C ARG A 185 -8.26 0.77 -2.49
N MET A 186 -7.33 0.53 -1.57
CA MET A 186 -7.57 0.63 -0.13
C MET A 186 -7.27 2.05 0.33
N HIS A 187 -8.30 2.84 0.64
CA HIS A 187 -8.13 4.24 1.07
C HIS A 187 -8.16 4.42 2.60
N ASN A 188 -8.17 3.31 3.35
CA ASN A 188 -8.22 3.33 4.81
C ASN A 188 -6.92 3.91 5.39
N LYS A 189 -7.03 4.68 6.47
CA LYS A 189 -5.91 5.04 7.34
C LYS A 189 -6.28 4.68 8.77
N THR A 190 -5.77 3.54 9.23
CA THR A 190 -6.01 3.06 10.59
C THR A 190 -4.68 2.64 11.20
N PHE A 191 -4.53 2.91 12.50
CA PHE A 191 -3.33 2.59 13.24
C PHE A 191 -3.74 2.12 14.63
N THR A 192 -3.69 0.82 14.87
CA THR A 192 -4.19 0.18 16.10
C THR A 192 -3.05 -0.43 16.88
N VAL A 193 -2.97 -0.09 18.18
CA VAL A 193 -1.94 -0.59 19.09
C VAL A 193 -2.57 -1.43 20.19
N ASP A 194 -1.94 -2.59 20.43
CA ASP A 194 -2.37 -3.64 21.34
C ASP A 194 -3.82 -4.07 21.15
N ASN A 195 -4.45 -3.82 19.99
CA ASN A 195 -5.89 -4.03 19.81
C ASN A 195 -6.74 -3.27 20.87
N GLN A 196 -6.22 -2.20 21.47
CA GLN A 196 -6.86 -1.43 22.54
C GLN A 196 -7.19 0.00 22.10
N ILE A 197 -6.23 0.68 21.47
CA ILE A 197 -6.36 2.08 21.02
C ILE A 197 -6.10 2.14 19.52
N SER A 198 -6.97 2.83 18.80
CA SER A 198 -6.84 3.05 17.35
C SER A 198 -6.76 4.54 17.05
N VAL A 199 -5.96 4.92 16.05
CA VAL A 199 -6.06 6.22 15.38
C VAL A 199 -6.65 5.97 14.00
N VAL A 200 -7.72 6.69 13.67
CA VAL A 200 -8.40 6.61 12.37
C VAL A 200 -8.57 8.01 11.80
N GLY A 201 -8.51 8.17 10.48
CA GLY A 201 -8.66 9.50 9.88
C GLY A 201 -8.27 9.58 8.42
N GLY A 202 -7.86 10.77 8.00
CA GLY A 202 -7.51 11.07 6.60
C GLY A 202 -6.00 11.16 6.32
N ARG A 203 -5.15 11.23 7.35
CA ARG A 203 -3.70 11.41 7.18
C ARG A 203 -2.98 10.13 6.78
N ASN A 204 -2.21 10.19 5.70
CA ASN A 204 -1.23 9.16 5.32
C ASN A 204 0.14 9.43 5.98
N ILE A 205 1.13 8.58 5.70
CA ILE A 205 2.49 8.73 6.24
C ILE A 205 3.36 9.50 5.24
N ALA A 206 3.36 10.83 5.33
CA ALA A 206 4.26 11.71 4.58
C ALA A 206 4.34 13.11 5.22
N ASP A 207 5.39 13.88 4.92
CA ASP A 207 5.69 15.18 5.54
C ASP A 207 4.55 16.21 5.36
N GLU A 208 3.83 16.19 4.23
CA GLU A 208 2.73 17.13 4.01
C GLU A 208 1.56 16.94 4.98
N TYR A 209 1.30 15.72 5.46
CA TYR A 209 0.14 15.41 6.30
C TYR A 209 0.28 15.93 7.74
N PHE A 210 1.53 16.20 8.14
CA PHE A 210 1.87 16.51 9.53
C PHE A 210 2.47 17.91 9.70
N GLY A 211 2.48 18.74 8.65
CA GLY A 211 2.98 20.11 8.70
C GLY A 211 4.51 20.20 8.79
N ILE A 212 5.22 19.16 8.35
CA ILE A 212 6.68 19.13 8.27
C ILE A 212 7.16 19.76 6.95
N ASP A 213 6.43 19.50 5.86
CA ASP A 213 6.62 20.22 4.61
C ASP A 213 6.14 21.67 4.77
N LYS A 214 7.04 22.62 4.55
CA LYS A 214 6.76 24.06 4.69
C LYS A 214 6.04 24.64 3.48
N ASP A 215 6.14 23.98 2.33
CA ASP A 215 5.62 24.46 1.06
C ASP A 215 4.19 23.95 0.79
N THR A 216 3.73 22.98 1.58
CA THR A 216 2.38 22.40 1.48
C THR A 216 1.52 22.75 2.69
N GLN A 217 0.27 23.15 2.45
CA GLN A 217 -0.74 23.35 3.48
C GLN A 217 -1.79 22.25 3.39
N PHE A 218 -1.63 21.20 4.19
CA PHE A 218 -2.57 20.08 4.26
C PHE A 218 -3.46 20.23 5.49
N ARG A 219 -4.77 20.02 5.33
CA ARG A 219 -5.74 20.04 6.42
C ARG A 219 -6.59 18.79 6.37
N ASP A 220 -6.61 18.09 7.49
CA ASP A 220 -7.37 16.85 7.65
C ASP A 220 -7.61 16.62 9.14
N THR A 221 -8.36 15.58 9.48
CA THR A 221 -8.71 15.26 10.86
C THR A 221 -8.54 13.77 11.10
N ASP A 222 -7.86 13.46 12.20
CA ASP A 222 -7.81 12.11 12.74
C ASP A 222 -8.58 12.06 14.05
N MET A 223 -8.75 10.86 14.59
CA MET A 223 -9.43 10.63 15.85
C MET A 223 -8.80 9.43 16.55
N ILE A 224 -8.48 9.59 17.83
CA ILE A 224 -8.20 8.47 18.72
C ILE A 224 -9.52 7.81 19.06
N ALA A 225 -9.56 6.49 18.99
CA ALA A 225 -10.69 5.66 19.33
C ALA A 225 -10.26 4.59 20.35
N ARG A 226 -11.09 4.37 21.37
CA ARG A 226 -10.90 3.32 22.38
C ARG A 226 -12.23 2.67 22.78
N GLY A 227 -12.14 1.51 23.41
CA GLY A 227 -13.31 0.72 23.80
C GLY A 227 -13.73 -0.25 22.70
N THR A 228 -15.03 -0.57 22.62
CA THR A 228 -15.55 -1.61 21.71
C THR A 228 -15.21 -1.35 20.24
N VAL A 229 -15.17 -0.08 19.81
CA VAL A 229 -14.83 0.30 18.43
C VAL A 229 -13.44 -0.14 17.98
N SER A 230 -12.45 -0.21 18.89
CA SER A 230 -11.09 -0.64 18.52
C SER A 230 -11.09 -2.08 18.00
N LYS A 231 -11.89 -2.96 18.61
CA LYS A 231 -12.02 -4.36 18.17
C LYS A 231 -12.68 -4.46 16.79
N ASP A 232 -13.65 -3.58 16.50
CA ASP A 232 -14.29 -3.54 15.18
C ASP A 232 -13.35 -2.99 14.10
N ILE A 233 -12.50 -2.02 14.44
CA ILE A 233 -11.43 -1.52 13.55
C ILE A 233 -10.45 -2.66 13.22
N SER A 234 -10.01 -3.42 14.22
CA SER A 234 -9.13 -4.59 14.01
C SER A 234 -9.76 -5.65 13.11
N LYS A 235 -11.04 -5.98 13.30
CA LYS A 235 -11.76 -6.89 12.39
C LYS A 235 -11.83 -6.37 10.95
N LYS A 236 -11.94 -5.05 10.77
CA LYS A 236 -11.91 -4.44 9.43
C LYS A 236 -10.51 -4.52 8.83
N PHE A 237 -9.46 -4.27 9.61
CA PHE A 237 -8.09 -4.48 9.18
C PHE A 237 -7.87 -5.93 8.69
N ASP A 238 -8.29 -6.92 9.50
CA ASP A 238 -8.12 -8.35 9.17
C ASP A 238 -8.79 -8.75 7.85
N ARG A 239 -9.89 -8.09 7.47
CA ARG A 239 -10.56 -8.30 6.18
C ARG A 239 -9.74 -7.82 4.98
N PHE A 240 -8.94 -6.75 5.15
CA PHE A 240 -8.04 -6.28 4.09
C PHE A 240 -6.71 -7.00 4.12
N TRP A 241 -6.28 -7.43 5.31
CA TRP A 241 -5.04 -8.16 5.52
C TRP A 241 -5.03 -9.50 4.80
N ASN A 242 -6.10 -10.27 4.96
CA ASN A 242 -6.27 -11.61 4.42
C ASN A 242 -6.84 -11.57 2.98
#